data_AF-A0A8T5RDG1-F1
#
_entry.id   AF-A0A8T5RDG1-F1
#
_cell.length_a   1.000
_cell.length_b   1.000
_cell.length_c   1.000
_cell.angle_alpha   90.00
_cell.angle_beta   90.00
_cell.angle_gamma   90.00
#
_symmetry.space_group_name_H-M   'P 1'
#
loop_
_entity.id
_entity.type
_entity.pdbx_description
1 polymer ?
#
loop_
_entity_poly.entity_id
_entity_poly.type
_entity_poly.pdbx_seq_one_letter_code
_entity_poly.pdbx_strand_id
1 'polypeptide(L)' 'MADEEPTRPKGLSVGSDAPVFDIDDIDGNNINLIHLLKAHKGVLIDFFRGNW' A
#
# COMPACT_ATOMS: atom_id res chain seq x y z
N MET A 1 20.72 27.16 12.24
CA MET A 1 19.29 26.95 11.91
C MET A 1 19.16 25.46 11.69
N ALA A 2 18.44 24.73 12.53
CA ALA A 2 18.14 23.33 12.25
C ALA A 2 17.03 23.34 11.21
N ASP A 3 17.26 22.72 10.06
CA ASP A 3 16.24 22.56 9.03
C ASP A 3 15.13 21.68 9.64
N GLU A 4 13.95 22.27 9.90
CA GLU A 4 12.81 21.53 10.43
C GLU A 4 12.37 20.46 9.42
N GLU A 5 12.23 19.22 9.88
CA GLU A 5 11.75 18.12 9.04
C GLU A 5 10.34 18.47 8.52
N PRO A 6 10.07 18.41 7.20
CA PRO A 6 8.76 18.76 6.68
C PRO A 6 7.68 17.84 7.27
N THR A 7 6.50 18.40 7.53
CA THR A 7 5.36 17.64 8.06
C THR A 7 4.98 16.52 7.10
N ARG A 8 5.06 15.28 7.57
CA ARG A 8 4.66 14.11 6.78
C ARG A 8 3.13 14.09 6.62
N PRO A 9 2.61 13.79 5.41
CA PRO A 9 1.19 13.62 5.22
C PRO A 9 0.67 12.46 6.08
N LYS A 10 -0.51 12.64 6.67
CA LYS A 10 -1.17 11.57 7.45
C LYS A 10 -1.60 10.45 6.49
N GLY A 11 -1.53 9.22 6.99
CA GLY A 11 -2.05 8.05 6.28
C GLY A 11 -3.59 8.02 6.22
N LEU A 12 -4.12 6.96 5.63
CA LEU A 12 -5.56 6.73 5.52
C LEU A 12 -6.19 6.48 6.90
N SER A 13 -7.39 7.02 7.12
CA SER A 13 -8.15 6.76 8.34
C SER A 13 -8.80 5.38 8.32
N VAL A 14 -8.98 4.76 9.49
CA VAL A 14 -9.72 3.49 9.60
C VAL A 14 -11.13 3.65 9.05
N GLY A 15 -11.57 2.66 8.26
CA GLY A 15 -12.89 2.67 7.61
C GLY A 15 -12.99 3.50 6.34
N SER A 16 -11.91 4.19 5.94
CA SER A 16 -11.84 4.75 4.57
C SER A 16 -11.74 3.63 3.53
N ASP A 17 -12.21 3.91 2.32
CA ASP A 17 -12.06 2.98 1.20
C ASP A 17 -10.58 2.75 0.91
N ALA A 18 -10.21 1.48 0.73
CA ALA A 18 -8.86 1.12 0.37
C ALA A 18 -8.54 1.61 -1.05
N PRO A 19 -7.38 2.24 -1.28
CA PRO A 19 -6.98 2.69 -2.60
C PRO A 19 -6.78 1.48 -3.52
N VAL A 20 -7.32 1.56 -4.73
CA VAL A 20 -7.10 0.53 -5.74
C VAL A 20 -5.64 0.55 -6.16
N PHE A 21 -4.99 -0.60 -6.08
CA PHE A 21 -3.68 -0.83 -6.67
C PHE A 21 -3.79 -1.86 -7.79
N ASP A 22 -2.97 -1.63 -8.81
CA ASP A 22 -2.76 -2.46 -9.97
C ASP A 22 -1.25 -2.39 -10.27
N ILE A 23 -0.53 -3.43 -9.86
CA ILE A 23 0.94 -3.48 -9.87
C ILE A 23 1.40 -4.83 -10.37
N ASP A 24 2.65 -4.92 -10.81
CA ASP A 24 3.29 -6.21 -11.07
C ASP A 24 4.17 -6.59 -9.87
N ASP A 25 4.13 -7.87 -9.48
CA ASP A 25 5.04 -8.41 -8.47
C ASP A 25 6.46 -8.62 -9.01
N ILE A 26 7.35 -9.15 -8.16
CA ILE A 26 8.76 -9.39 -8.52
C ILE A 26 8.93 -10.43 -9.64
N ASP A 27 7.96 -11.31 -9.84
CA ASP A 27 7.95 -12.35 -10.88
C ASP A 27 7.21 -11.88 -12.15
N GLY A 28 6.68 -10.65 -12.16
CA GLY A 28 5.94 -10.07 -13.27
C GLY A 28 4.47 -10.49 -13.33
N ASN A 29 3.91 -11.05 -12.26
CA ASN A 29 2.48 -11.34 -12.20
C ASN A 29 1.72 -10.07 -11.84
N ASN A 30 0.62 -9.83 -12.54
CA ASN A 30 -0.26 -8.72 -12.22
C ASN A 30 -1.03 -8.97 -10.92
N ILE A 31 -0.93 -8.01 -10.00
CA ILE A 31 -1.59 -7.97 -8.70
C ILE A 31 -2.55 -6.79 -8.67
N ASN A 32 -3.85 -7.10 -8.62
CA ASN A 32 -4.93 -6.12 -8.57
C ASN A 32 -5.80 -6.31 -7.32
N LEU A 33 -6.06 -5.23 -6.58
CA LEU A 33 -6.83 -5.28 -5.32
C LEU A 33 -8.23 -5.89 -5.49
N ILE A 34 -8.95 -5.53 -6.57
CA ILE A 34 -10.32 -5.98 -6.80
C ILE A 34 -10.34 -7.50 -7.05
N HIS A 35 -9.35 -8.02 -7.78
CA HIS A 35 -9.22 -9.46 -8.01
C HIS A 35 -8.91 -10.22 -6.71
N LEU A 36 -8.02 -9.69 -5.88
CA LEU A 36 -7.70 -10.28 -4.58
C LEU A 36 -8.93 -10.36 -3.66
N LEU A 37 -9.72 -9.28 -3.58
CA LEU A 37 -10.91 -9.25 -2.72
C LEU A 37 -12.09 -10.09 -3.25
N LYS A 38 -12.07 -10.50 -4.52
CA LYS A 38 -13.02 -11.51 -5.04
C LYS A 38 -12.64 -12.92 -4.59
N ALA A 39 -11.34 -13.20 -4.47
CA ALA A 39 -10.82 -14.52 -4.10
C ALA A 39 -10.65 -14.70 -2.57
N HIS A 40 -10.41 -13.62 -1.85
CA HIS A 40 -10.06 -13.62 -0.43
C HIS A 40 -10.94 -12.67 0.37
N LYS A 41 -11.10 -12.95 1.67
CA LYS A 41 -11.94 -12.14 2.58
C LYS A 41 -11.30 -10.81 2.98
N GLY A 42 -10.02 -10.61 2.69
CA GLY A 42 -9.28 -9.40 3.03
C GLY A 42 -7.84 -9.49 2.54
N VAL A 43 -7.17 -8.34 2.52
CA VAL A 43 -5.78 -8.18 2.11
C VAL A 43 -5.04 -7.40 3.19
N LEU A 44 -3.85 -7.88 3.57
CA LEU A 44 -2.91 -7.15 4.42
C LEU A 44 -1.80 -6.59 3.53
N ILE A 45 -1.53 -5.30 3.63
CA ILE A 45 -0.43 -4.64 2.93
C ILE A 45 0.58 -4.23 3.99
N ASP A 46 1.82 -4.71 3.86
CA ASP A 46 2.93 -4.32 4.71
C ASP A 46 3.91 -3.46 3.90
N PHE A 47 4.27 -2.30 4.47
CA PHE A 47 5.18 -1.36 3.83
C PHE A 47 6.53 -1.46 4.50
N PHE A 48 7.50 -2.04 3.81
CA PHE A 48 8.88 -2.10 4.26
C PHE A 48 9.73 -1.02 3.58
N ARG A 49 10.67 -0.42 4.34
CA ARG A 49 11.72 0.45 3.80
C ARG A 49 13.07 -0.19 4.07
N GLY A 50 13.67 -0.75 3.03
CA GLY A 50 15.00 -1.35 3.06
C GLY A 50 15.26 -2.10 1.75
N ASN A 51 16.50 -2.50 1.51
CA ASN A 51 16.80 -3.45 0.45
C ASN A 51 16.49 -4.86 0.94
N TRP A 52 15.83 -5.63 0.09
CA TRP A 52 15.72 -7.07 0.25
C TRP A 52 16.91 -7.77 -0.38
#